data_AF-A0A2V8UB61-F1
#
_entry.id   AF-A0A2V8UB61-F1
#
_cell.length_a   1.000
_cell.length_b   1.000
_cell.length_c   1.000
_cell.angle_alpha   90.00
_cell.angle_beta   90.00
_cell.angle_gamma   90.00
#
_symmetry.space_group_name_H-M   'P 1'
#
loop_
_entity.id
_entity.type
_entity.pdbx_description
1 polymer ?
#
loop_
_entity_poly.entity_id
_entity_poly.type
_entity_poly.pdbx_seq_one_letter_code
_entity_poly.pdbx_strand_id
1 'polypeptide(L)'
;MLETMKRQHVVGVKKSLGMGNMSGVFALTETGRNLTRECLDNNQYTGPAPVPLYQYTEVVRCQRLKENWLSPELLRKAFKHLVVEADILAQIGPAVNSNKSFLLYGQPGNGKTALAESLFRVETAPIYMPYAVECQGNIIQIYDPIYHQKIEDQEFVVSALSTDLPHDGRWFKCRRPFIITGGELALDMLDLSFNRFSKVYDAPFQLKANNGIYLIDDFGRQKATPAEILNRWIVPMERHIDYLSFQAGGKMTVPFEAFLIFSTNLRPDQLGDEAFLRRIQYKMFLRSPR
;
A
#
# COMPACT_ATOMS: atom_id res chain seq x y z
N MET A 1 -25.89 -19.52 -6.43
CA MET A 1 -25.66 -18.31 -7.25
C MET A 1 -26.19 -18.47 -8.68
N LEU A 2 -25.68 -19.41 -9.49
CA LEU A 2 -26.12 -19.58 -10.88
C LEU A 2 -27.63 -19.86 -11.02
N GLU A 3 -28.21 -20.73 -10.18
CA GLU A 3 -29.65 -21.00 -10.18
C GLU A 3 -30.50 -19.77 -9.83
N THR A 4 -30.00 -18.90 -8.96
CA THR A 4 -30.64 -17.61 -8.64
C THR A 4 -30.64 -16.69 -9.86
N MET A 5 -29.51 -16.60 -10.57
CA MET A 5 -29.38 -15.81 -11.80
C MET A 5 -30.24 -16.35 -12.95
N LYS A 6 -30.44 -17.67 -13.03
CA LYS A 6 -31.41 -18.27 -13.96
C LYS A 6 -32.85 -17.90 -13.59
N ARG A 7 -33.22 -18.03 -12.31
CA ARG A 7 -34.56 -17.67 -11.80
C ARG A 7 -34.90 -16.20 -12.01
N GLN A 8 -33.92 -15.32 -11.92
CA GLN A 8 -34.06 -13.88 -12.17
C GLN A 8 -33.96 -13.52 -13.68
N HIS A 9 -33.88 -14.52 -14.57
CA HIS A 9 -33.74 -14.34 -16.02
C HIS A 9 -32.53 -13.49 -16.43
N VAL A 10 -31.47 -13.43 -15.62
CA VAL A 10 -30.24 -12.67 -15.88
C VAL A 10 -29.30 -13.46 -16.79
N VAL A 11 -29.33 -14.79 -16.69
CA VAL A 11 -28.47 -15.73 -17.42
C VAL A 11 -29.34 -16.80 -18.10
N GLY A 12 -29.04 -17.08 -19.37
CA GLY A 12 -29.71 -18.10 -20.19
C GLY A 12 -28.74 -19.16 -20.72
N VAL A 13 -29.27 -20.32 -21.11
CA VAL A 13 -28.49 -21.41 -21.74
C VAL A 13 -28.35 -21.11 -23.23
N LYS A 14 -27.12 -20.92 -23.71
CA LYS A 14 -26.80 -20.66 -25.12
C LYS A 14 -26.58 -21.95 -25.92
N LYS A 15 -25.97 -22.98 -25.30
CA LYS A 15 -25.83 -24.34 -25.85
C LYS A 15 -25.85 -25.36 -24.71
N SER A 16 -26.54 -26.47 -24.91
CA SER A 16 -26.48 -27.63 -24.01
C SER A 16 -25.55 -28.69 -24.61
N LEU A 17 -24.45 -29.04 -23.93
CA LEU A 17 -23.48 -30.05 -24.37
C LEU A 17 -23.77 -31.42 -23.73
N GLY A 18 -25.01 -31.91 -23.82
CA GLY A 18 -25.39 -33.27 -23.41
C GLY A 18 -26.44 -33.35 -22.30
N MET A 19 -26.67 -34.57 -21.80
CA MET A 19 -27.71 -34.90 -20.83
C MET A 19 -27.22 -34.66 -19.39
N GLY A 20 -27.56 -33.50 -18.83
CA GLY A 20 -27.31 -33.16 -17.43
C GLY A 20 -27.07 -31.67 -17.22
N ASN A 21 -27.50 -31.13 -16.08
CA ASN A 21 -27.40 -29.70 -15.72
C ASN A 21 -25.97 -29.13 -15.60
N MET A 22 -24.94 -29.92 -15.94
CA MET A 22 -23.52 -29.60 -15.69
C MET A 22 -22.71 -29.17 -16.91
N SER A 23 -23.23 -29.26 -18.15
CA SER A 23 -22.48 -28.87 -19.37
C SER A 23 -23.20 -27.85 -20.25
N GLY A 24 -23.76 -26.81 -19.63
CA GLY A 24 -24.37 -25.68 -20.34
C GLY A 24 -23.38 -24.54 -20.60
N VAL A 25 -23.28 -24.06 -21.85
CA VAL A 25 -22.66 -22.75 -22.12
C VAL A 25 -23.70 -21.68 -21.80
N PHE A 26 -23.43 -20.84 -20.81
CA PHE A 26 -24.32 -19.77 -20.39
C PHE A 26 -23.96 -18.44 -21.05
N ALA A 27 -24.96 -17.59 -21.28
CA ALA A 27 -24.78 -16.22 -21.73
C ALA A 27 -25.75 -15.28 -21.01
N LEU A 28 -25.39 -14.01 -20.91
CA LEU A 28 -26.30 -12.99 -20.40
C LEU A 28 -27.50 -12.85 -21.34
N THR A 29 -28.70 -12.81 -20.74
CA THR A 29 -29.93 -12.42 -21.45
C THR A 29 -29.92 -10.92 -21.74
N GLU A 30 -30.97 -10.39 -22.37
CA GLU A 30 -31.15 -8.94 -22.45
C GLU A 30 -31.32 -8.30 -21.07
N THR A 31 -32.15 -8.89 -20.20
CA THR A 31 -32.28 -8.47 -18.79
C THR A 31 -30.94 -8.44 -18.08
N GLY A 32 -30.11 -9.47 -18.26
CA GLY A 32 -28.79 -9.51 -17.66
C GLY A 32 -27.81 -8.50 -18.23
N ARG A 33 -27.88 -8.22 -19.54
CA ARG A 33 -27.08 -7.16 -20.16
C ARG A 33 -27.50 -5.77 -19.65
N ASN A 34 -28.79 -5.51 -19.47
CA ASN A 34 -29.27 -4.25 -18.93
C ASN A 34 -28.86 -4.07 -17.47
N LEU A 35 -29.04 -5.10 -16.62
CA LEU A 35 -28.57 -5.06 -15.24
C LEU A 35 -27.06 -4.85 -15.17
N THR A 36 -26.28 -5.50 -16.04
CA THR A 36 -24.83 -5.30 -16.10
C THR A 36 -24.48 -3.85 -16.45
N ARG A 37 -25.18 -3.23 -17.42
CA ARG A 37 -24.97 -1.82 -17.75
C ARG A 37 -25.31 -0.91 -16.58
N GLU A 38 -26.43 -1.14 -15.90
CA GLU A 38 -26.82 -0.37 -14.70
C GLU A 38 -25.77 -0.48 -13.58
N CYS A 39 -25.24 -1.68 -13.33
CA CYS A 39 -24.16 -1.87 -12.36
C CYS A 39 -22.87 -1.16 -12.78
N LEU A 40 -22.45 -1.28 -14.04
CA LEU A 40 -21.25 -0.64 -14.57
C LEU A 40 -21.37 0.89 -14.66
N ASP A 41 -22.60 1.39 -14.84
CA ASP A 41 -22.91 2.81 -14.74
C ASP A 41 -22.71 3.29 -13.30
N ASN A 42 -22.82 2.44 -12.28
CA ASN A 42 -22.51 2.83 -10.90
C ASN A 42 -21.03 2.68 -10.56
N ASN A 43 -20.40 1.56 -10.94
CA ASN A 43 -19.00 1.27 -10.65
C ASN A 43 -18.44 0.18 -11.57
N GLN A 44 -17.25 0.39 -12.14
CA GLN A 44 -16.58 -0.54 -13.06
C GLN A 44 -15.43 -1.34 -12.41
N TYR A 45 -15.34 -1.36 -11.08
CA TYR A 45 -14.35 -2.14 -10.35
C TYR A 45 -14.40 -3.61 -10.78
N THR A 46 -13.24 -4.12 -11.17
CA THR A 46 -13.06 -5.49 -11.62
C THR A 46 -11.95 -6.12 -10.79
N GLY A 47 -12.32 -7.06 -9.92
CA GLY A 47 -11.40 -7.73 -9.01
C GLY A 47 -12.15 -8.52 -7.94
N PRO A 48 -11.43 -9.14 -6.98
CA PRO A 48 -12.03 -9.77 -5.82
C PRO A 48 -12.92 -8.80 -5.05
N ALA A 49 -13.96 -9.31 -4.38
CA ALA A 49 -14.89 -8.48 -3.62
C ALA A 49 -14.14 -7.55 -2.65
N PRO A 50 -14.45 -6.24 -2.61
CA PRO A 50 -13.78 -5.32 -1.69
C PRO A 50 -13.94 -5.74 -0.24
N VAL A 51 -12.92 -5.44 0.56
CA VAL A 51 -12.93 -5.69 2.01
C VAL A 51 -13.51 -4.47 2.73
N PRO A 52 -14.44 -4.64 3.68
CA PRO A 52 -14.92 -3.53 4.51
C PRO A 52 -13.78 -2.83 5.25
N LEU A 53 -13.82 -1.50 5.32
CA LEU A 53 -12.78 -0.68 5.97
C LEU A 53 -12.39 -1.12 7.38
N TYR A 54 -13.34 -1.60 8.19
CA TYR A 54 -13.04 -2.06 9.55
C TYR A 54 -12.13 -3.31 9.54
N GLN A 55 -12.37 -4.27 8.63
CA GLN A 55 -11.53 -5.46 8.48
C GLN A 55 -10.13 -5.09 7.98
N TYR A 56 -10.05 -4.15 7.03
CA TYR A 56 -8.77 -3.58 6.59
C TYR A 56 -7.98 -3.00 7.78
N THR A 57 -8.65 -2.20 8.61
CA THR A 57 -8.03 -1.56 9.76
C THR A 57 -7.50 -2.56 10.78
N GLU A 58 -8.25 -3.61 11.07
CA GLU A 58 -7.83 -4.67 11.99
C GLU A 58 -6.59 -5.42 11.47
N VAL A 59 -6.63 -5.90 10.23
CA VAL A 59 -5.53 -6.67 9.64
C VAL A 59 -4.24 -5.85 9.57
N VAL A 60 -4.31 -4.60 9.11
CA VAL A 60 -3.12 -3.72 9.04
C VAL A 60 -2.49 -3.51 10.43
N ARG A 61 -3.29 -3.38 11.48
CA ARG A 61 -2.79 -3.23 12.86
C ARG A 61 -2.16 -4.52 13.39
N CYS A 62 -2.73 -5.68 13.06
CA CYS A 62 -2.20 -6.98 13.49
C CYS A 62 -0.86 -7.35 12.81
N GLN A 63 -0.56 -6.76 11.64
CA GLN A 63 0.64 -7.03 10.86
C GLN A 63 1.81 -6.08 11.17
N ARG A 64 1.68 -5.23 12.19
CA ARG A 64 2.77 -4.37 12.67
C ARG A 64 3.98 -5.21 13.08
N LEU A 65 5.16 -4.70 12.77
CA LEU A 65 6.39 -5.28 13.30
C LEU A 65 6.43 -5.01 14.81
N LYS A 66 6.86 -6.01 15.59
CA LYS A 66 6.97 -5.91 17.05
C LYS A 66 8.07 -4.90 17.41
N GLU A 67 8.00 -4.35 18.61
CA GLU A 67 9.12 -3.57 19.15
C GLU A 67 10.40 -4.42 19.13
N ASN A 68 11.53 -3.79 18.75
CA ASN A 68 12.84 -4.45 18.67
C ASN A 68 12.91 -5.65 17.71
N TRP A 69 12.05 -5.70 16.68
CA TRP A 69 12.08 -6.76 15.68
C TRP A 69 13.39 -6.80 14.88
N LEU A 70 14.05 -5.65 14.68
CA LEU A 70 15.26 -5.53 13.90
C LEU A 70 16.47 -5.77 14.80
N SER A 71 17.11 -6.94 14.64
CA SER A 71 18.37 -7.25 15.31
C SER A 71 19.58 -6.66 14.57
N PRO A 72 20.70 -6.39 15.28
CA PRO A 72 21.95 -5.96 14.64
C PRO A 72 22.44 -6.93 13.56
N GLU A 73 22.23 -8.24 13.72
CA GLU A 73 22.63 -9.26 12.76
C GLU A 73 21.82 -9.20 11.47
N LEU A 74 20.50 -9.03 11.57
CA LEU A 74 19.61 -8.85 10.41
C LEU A 74 19.97 -7.58 9.65
N LEU A 75 20.22 -6.49 10.39
CA LEU A 75 20.64 -5.24 9.80
C LEU A 75 21.99 -5.40 9.07
N ARG A 76 23.00 -6.00 9.71
CA ARG A 76 24.31 -6.24 9.09
C ARG A 76 24.21 -7.14 7.85
N LYS A 77 23.34 -8.16 7.87
CA LYS A 77 23.08 -9.04 6.71
C LYS A 77 22.53 -8.25 5.53
N ALA A 78 21.52 -7.40 5.76
CA ALA A 78 20.89 -6.61 4.71
C ALA A 78 21.86 -5.57 4.11
N PHE A 79 22.76 -5.01 4.94
CA PHE A 79 23.73 -3.99 4.54
C PHE A 79 25.06 -4.53 4.00
N LYS A 80 25.26 -5.85 3.93
CA LYS A 80 26.53 -6.48 3.53
C LYS A 80 27.07 -6.02 2.17
N HIS A 81 26.20 -5.57 1.27
CA HIS A 81 26.54 -5.12 -0.08
C HIS A 81 26.94 -3.64 -0.14
N LEU A 82 26.79 -2.88 0.95
CA LEU A 82 27.17 -1.47 1.05
C LEU A 82 28.36 -1.29 2.01
N VAL A 83 29.26 -0.37 1.65
CA VAL A 83 30.32 0.08 2.55
C VAL A 83 29.71 1.14 3.47
N VAL A 84 29.26 0.71 4.65
CA VAL A 84 28.65 1.57 5.67
C VAL A 84 29.46 1.47 6.96
N GLU A 85 29.80 2.61 7.54
CA GLU A 85 30.51 2.68 8.82
C GLU A 85 29.67 2.03 9.94
N ALA A 86 30.31 1.32 10.87
CA ALA A 86 29.63 0.61 11.96
C ALA A 86 28.76 1.56 12.81
N ASP A 87 29.22 2.79 13.01
CA ASP A 87 28.51 3.83 13.77
C ASP A 87 27.19 4.26 13.10
N ILE A 88 27.14 4.24 11.76
CA ILE A 88 25.92 4.53 11.01
C ILE A 88 24.92 3.39 11.20
N LEU A 89 25.36 2.13 11.07
CA LEU A 89 24.50 0.97 11.33
C LEU A 89 23.95 0.95 12.76
N ALA A 90 24.77 1.31 13.75
CA ALA A 90 24.37 1.39 15.16
C ALA A 90 23.27 2.44 15.41
N GLN A 91 23.21 3.50 14.61
CA GLN A 91 22.17 4.53 14.69
C GLN A 91 20.88 4.14 13.93
N ILE A 92 20.98 3.38 12.84
CA ILE A 92 19.83 2.96 12.03
C ILE A 92 18.91 2.02 12.83
N GLY A 93 19.48 1.04 13.54
CA GLY A 93 18.70 0.02 14.25
C GLY A 93 17.64 0.61 15.20
N PRO A 94 18.03 1.48 16.16
CA PRO A 94 17.09 2.16 17.05
C PRO A 94 16.08 3.04 16.31
N ALA A 95 16.50 3.74 15.25
CA ALA A 95 15.62 4.60 14.45
C ALA A 95 14.51 3.80 13.79
N VAL A 96 14.83 2.65 13.18
CA VAL A 96 13.85 1.78 12.51
C VAL A 96 12.95 1.07 13.53
N ASN A 97 13.49 0.60 14.65
CA ASN A 97 12.71 -0.04 15.71
C ASN A 97 11.70 0.90 16.38
N SER A 98 11.94 2.21 16.35
CA SER A 98 10.98 3.20 16.84
C SER A 98 9.74 3.33 15.95
N ASN A 99 9.81 2.86 14.70
CA ASN A 99 8.80 3.02 13.65
C ASN A 99 8.36 4.49 13.42
N LYS A 100 9.27 5.43 13.62
CA LYS A 100 9.02 6.87 13.45
C LYS A 100 9.71 7.37 12.18
N SER A 101 9.22 8.50 11.65
CA SER A 101 9.79 9.11 10.45
C SER A 101 11.31 9.31 10.52
N PHE A 102 11.98 9.03 9.41
CA PHE A 102 13.42 9.05 9.29
C PHE A 102 13.89 9.99 8.18
N LEU A 103 14.73 10.97 8.51
CA LEU A 103 15.34 11.90 7.53
C LEU A 103 16.80 11.52 7.29
N LEU A 104 17.11 11.13 6.07
CA LEU A 104 18.44 10.92 5.53
C LEU A 104 18.88 12.18 4.78
N TYR A 105 19.97 12.81 5.21
CA TYR A 105 20.50 14.00 4.54
C TYR A 105 22.01 13.91 4.32
N GLY A 106 22.48 14.49 3.24
CA GLY A 106 23.88 14.42 2.84
C GLY A 106 24.07 14.75 1.36
N GLN A 107 25.32 14.87 0.92
CA GLN A 107 25.62 15.22 -0.47
C GLN A 107 25.03 14.19 -1.47
N PRO A 108 24.75 14.61 -2.72
CA PRO A 108 24.41 13.68 -3.80
C PRO A 108 25.49 12.60 -3.93
N GLY A 109 25.08 11.34 -4.16
CA GLY A 109 26.02 10.22 -4.28
C GLY A 109 26.42 9.53 -2.96
N ASN A 110 26.02 10.04 -1.79
CA ASN A 110 26.33 9.41 -0.49
C ASN A 110 25.47 8.16 -0.17
N GLY A 111 24.79 7.58 -1.15
CA GLY A 111 24.06 6.31 -0.98
C GLY A 111 22.79 6.37 -0.13
N LYS A 112 22.12 7.53 0.00
CA LYS A 112 20.88 7.68 0.79
C LYS A 112 19.77 6.71 0.33
N THR A 113 19.50 6.68 -0.97
CA THR A 113 18.52 5.78 -1.60
C THR A 113 18.93 4.33 -1.43
N ALA A 114 20.22 4.01 -1.62
CA ALA A 114 20.76 2.67 -1.43
C ALA A 114 20.62 2.17 0.02
N LEU A 115 20.77 3.05 1.00
CA LEU A 115 20.55 2.75 2.42
C LEU A 115 19.08 2.43 2.70
N ALA A 116 18.14 3.21 2.14
CA ALA A 116 16.70 2.94 2.25
C ALA A 116 16.31 1.62 1.56
N GLU A 117 16.87 1.34 0.38
CA GLU A 117 16.70 0.05 -0.31
C GLU A 117 17.28 -1.12 0.51
N SER A 118 18.40 -0.91 1.19
CA SER A 118 18.98 -1.93 2.08
C SER A 118 18.08 -2.24 3.27
N LEU A 119 17.37 -1.24 3.80
CA LEU A 119 16.35 -1.47 4.83
C LEU A 119 15.19 -2.33 4.31
N PHE A 120 14.74 -2.08 3.07
CA PHE A 120 13.73 -2.93 2.44
C PHE A 120 14.20 -4.38 2.21
N ARG A 121 15.51 -4.60 2.01
CA ARG A 121 16.09 -5.94 1.86
C ARG A 121 16.13 -6.74 3.17
N VAL A 122 15.87 -6.12 4.32
CA VAL A 122 15.76 -6.85 5.59
C VAL A 122 14.61 -7.86 5.47
N GLU A 123 14.92 -9.13 5.69
CA GLU A 123 13.93 -10.20 5.61
C GLU A 123 12.92 -10.06 6.76
N THR A 124 11.64 -9.90 6.40
CA THR A 124 10.51 -9.86 7.33
C THR A 124 9.46 -10.88 6.94
N ALA A 125 8.57 -11.23 7.88
CA ALA A 125 7.38 -12.00 7.54
C ALA A 125 6.54 -11.26 6.46
N PRO A 126 5.98 -12.01 5.48
CA PRO A 126 5.07 -11.44 4.50
C PRO A 126 3.79 -10.94 5.16
N ILE A 127 3.06 -10.10 4.44
CA ILE A 127 1.79 -9.52 4.89
C ILE A 127 0.66 -9.84 3.91
N TYR A 128 -0.57 -9.62 4.35
CA TYR A 128 -1.77 -9.67 3.53
C TYR A 128 -2.28 -8.24 3.30
N MET A 129 -2.60 -7.95 2.06
CA MET A 129 -3.24 -6.70 1.64
C MET A 129 -4.48 -7.01 0.80
N PRO A 130 -5.55 -6.21 0.90
CA PRO A 130 -6.74 -6.45 0.11
C PRO A 130 -6.56 -5.93 -1.32
N TYR A 131 -7.28 -6.49 -2.28
CA TYR A 131 -7.31 -5.93 -3.64
C TYR A 131 -7.95 -4.54 -3.66
N ALA A 132 -9.05 -4.39 -2.91
CA ALA A 132 -9.75 -3.14 -2.73
C ALA A 132 -10.43 -3.10 -1.36
N VAL A 133 -10.71 -1.88 -0.90
CA VAL A 133 -11.45 -1.60 0.34
C VAL A 133 -12.77 -0.92 -0.02
N GLU A 134 -13.83 -1.27 0.69
CA GLU A 134 -15.12 -0.57 0.63
C GLU A 134 -15.30 0.33 1.86
N CYS A 135 -15.78 1.55 1.61
CA CYS A 135 -16.23 2.45 2.65
C CYS A 135 -17.35 3.36 2.13
N GLN A 136 -18.50 3.35 2.81
CA GLN A 136 -19.65 4.22 2.50
C GLN A 136 -20.13 4.06 1.05
N GLY A 137 -20.10 2.84 0.51
CA GLY A 137 -20.46 2.51 -0.87
C GLY A 137 -19.38 2.84 -1.90
N ASN A 138 -18.26 3.46 -1.50
CA ASN A 138 -17.15 3.75 -2.39
C ASN A 138 -16.15 2.59 -2.37
N ILE A 139 -15.62 2.26 -3.54
CA ILE A 139 -14.54 1.27 -3.69
C ILE A 139 -13.22 2.01 -3.87
N ILE A 140 -12.25 1.66 -3.03
CA ILE A 140 -10.89 2.16 -3.04
C ILE A 140 -9.95 1.03 -3.47
N GLN A 141 -9.35 1.16 -4.65
CA GLN A 141 -8.33 0.25 -5.16
C GLN A 141 -7.06 0.38 -4.30
N ILE A 142 -6.61 -0.72 -3.71
CA ILE A 142 -5.37 -0.78 -2.91
C ILE A 142 -4.28 -1.47 -3.72
N TYR A 143 -4.61 -2.61 -4.35
CA TYR A 143 -3.64 -3.37 -5.12
C TYR A 143 -3.19 -2.61 -6.36
N ASP A 144 -1.87 -2.58 -6.51
CA ASP A 144 -1.15 -2.02 -7.63
C ASP A 144 0.03 -2.94 -7.96
N PRO A 145 0.08 -3.55 -9.15
CA PRO A 145 1.14 -4.49 -9.53
C PRO A 145 2.53 -3.85 -9.60
N ILE A 146 2.62 -2.52 -9.70
CA ILE A 146 3.90 -1.80 -9.70
C ILE A 146 4.54 -1.85 -8.31
N TYR A 147 3.72 -1.71 -7.25
CA TYR A 147 4.19 -1.58 -5.87
C TYR A 147 4.08 -2.85 -5.04
N HIS A 148 3.20 -3.77 -5.41
CA HIS A 148 2.87 -4.95 -4.61
C HIS A 148 3.42 -6.23 -5.24
N GLN A 149 4.56 -6.70 -4.72
CA GLN A 149 5.12 -7.99 -5.10
C GLN A 149 4.36 -9.13 -4.39
N LYS A 150 3.42 -9.75 -5.12
CA LYS A 150 2.69 -10.92 -4.64
C LYS A 150 3.63 -12.09 -4.40
N ILE A 151 3.29 -12.88 -3.38
CA ILE A 151 3.88 -14.18 -3.11
C ILE A 151 2.80 -15.18 -3.49
N GLU A 152 3.03 -15.91 -4.57
CA GLU A 152 2.13 -16.99 -4.97
C GLU A 152 2.17 -18.08 -3.90
N ASP A 153 1.00 -18.48 -3.42
CA ASP A 153 0.90 -19.71 -2.65
C ASP A 153 1.20 -20.87 -3.61
N GLN A 154 2.02 -21.83 -3.17
CA GLN A 154 2.32 -23.03 -3.96
C GLN A 154 1.03 -23.61 -4.51
N GLU A 155 1.01 -23.97 -5.81
CA GLU A 155 -0.16 -24.50 -6.50
C GLU A 155 -0.81 -25.63 -5.68
N PHE A 156 -1.84 -25.28 -4.91
CA PHE A 156 -2.66 -26.31 -4.29
C PHE A 156 -3.42 -26.94 -5.44
N VAL A 157 -3.21 -28.25 -5.60
CA VAL A 157 -3.96 -29.08 -6.51
C VAL A 157 -5.43 -28.87 -6.15
N VAL A 158 -6.12 -28.05 -6.93
CA VAL A 158 -7.55 -27.80 -6.80
C VAL A 158 -8.22 -29.12 -7.19
N SER A 159 -8.31 -30.03 -6.23
CA SER A 159 -9.20 -31.18 -6.33
C SER A 159 -10.60 -30.62 -6.50
N ALA A 160 -11.34 -31.13 -7.49
CA ALA A 160 -12.72 -30.72 -7.79
C ALA A 160 -13.71 -30.85 -6.61
N LEU A 161 -13.24 -31.35 -5.45
CA LEU A 161 -13.99 -31.62 -4.24
C LEU A 161 -13.59 -30.75 -3.04
N SER A 162 -12.53 -29.93 -3.13
CA SER A 162 -12.11 -29.03 -2.03
C SER A 162 -11.80 -27.63 -2.55
N THR A 163 -12.70 -26.69 -2.27
CA THR A 163 -12.59 -25.26 -2.57
C THR A 163 -12.07 -24.45 -1.38
N ASP A 164 -11.40 -25.07 -0.41
CA ASP A 164 -10.87 -24.36 0.74
C ASP A 164 -9.59 -23.64 0.32
N LEU A 165 -9.76 -22.36 -0.04
CA LEU A 165 -8.63 -21.44 -0.16
C LEU A 165 -7.94 -21.36 1.21
N PRO A 166 -6.60 -21.36 1.27
CA PRO A 166 -5.87 -21.30 2.53
C PRO A 166 -6.12 -19.99 3.30
N HIS A 167 -6.64 -18.98 2.61
CA HIS A 167 -7.03 -17.70 3.17
C HIS A 167 -8.15 -17.05 2.33
N ASP A 168 -8.75 -15.99 2.84
CA ASP A 168 -9.78 -15.21 2.15
C ASP A 168 -9.23 -14.58 0.85
N GLY A 169 -9.78 -14.98 -0.31
CA GLY A 169 -9.34 -14.55 -1.64
C GLY A 169 -9.55 -13.06 -1.97
N ARG A 170 -10.18 -12.28 -1.08
CA ARG A 170 -10.21 -10.81 -1.15
C ARG A 170 -8.86 -10.18 -0.77
N TRP A 171 -7.98 -10.98 -0.18
CA TRP A 171 -6.63 -10.61 0.21
C TRP A 171 -5.62 -11.32 -0.67
N PHE A 172 -4.46 -10.70 -0.84
CA PHE A 172 -3.30 -11.35 -1.44
C PHE A 172 -2.12 -11.25 -0.48
N LYS A 173 -1.32 -12.30 -0.46
CA LYS A 173 -0.05 -12.33 0.26
C LYS A 173 1.02 -11.61 -0.54
N CYS A 174 1.77 -10.72 0.09
CA CYS A 174 2.86 -9.98 -0.55
C CYS A 174 4.04 -9.79 0.39
N ARG A 175 5.19 -9.44 -0.19
CA ARG A 175 6.25 -8.79 0.58
C ARG A 175 5.74 -7.43 1.07
N ARG A 176 6.23 -6.97 2.22
CA ARG A 176 5.93 -5.62 2.71
C ARG A 176 6.25 -4.60 1.59
N PRO A 177 5.34 -3.67 1.26
CA PRO A 177 5.55 -2.73 0.17
C PRO A 177 6.80 -1.86 0.36
N PHE A 178 7.42 -1.47 -0.74
CA PHE A 178 8.41 -0.41 -0.78
C PHE A 178 8.08 0.52 -1.93
N ILE A 179 7.60 1.71 -1.60
CA ILE A 179 7.17 2.72 -2.57
C ILE A 179 8.18 3.86 -2.49
N ILE A 180 8.61 4.35 -3.66
CA ILE A 180 9.50 5.51 -3.78
C ILE A 180 8.81 6.56 -4.64
N THR A 181 8.82 7.82 -4.17
CA THR A 181 8.42 8.98 -4.96
C THR A 181 9.52 10.04 -4.94
N GLY A 182 9.67 10.75 -6.06
CA GLY A 182 10.71 11.78 -6.27
C GLY A 182 10.12 13.19 -6.42
N GLY A 183 10.70 13.97 -7.34
CA GLY A 183 10.29 15.36 -7.60
C GLY A 183 8.90 15.53 -8.23
N GLU A 184 8.32 14.46 -8.75
CA GLU A 184 6.97 14.41 -9.30
C GLU A 184 5.86 14.39 -8.25
N LEU A 185 6.20 14.16 -6.98
CA LEU A 185 5.25 14.12 -5.88
C LEU A 185 4.50 15.45 -5.77
N ALA A 186 3.18 15.37 -5.90
CA ALA A 186 2.26 16.48 -5.69
C ALA A 186 1.35 16.18 -4.49
N LEU A 187 0.80 17.23 -3.86
CA LEU A 187 0.05 17.10 -2.63
C LEU A 187 -1.25 16.28 -2.80
N ASP A 188 -1.86 16.37 -3.97
CA ASP A 188 -3.06 15.61 -4.37
C ASP A 188 -2.82 14.09 -4.43
N MET A 189 -1.58 13.65 -4.67
CA MET A 189 -1.19 12.23 -4.62
C MET A 189 -1.21 11.65 -3.20
N LEU A 190 -1.32 12.51 -2.18
CA LEU A 190 -1.46 12.09 -0.78
C LEU A 190 -2.94 11.93 -0.36
N ASP A 191 -3.88 12.20 -1.27
CA ASP A 191 -5.31 12.03 -1.06
C ASP A 191 -5.92 11.01 -2.04
N LEU A 192 -7.19 10.66 -1.82
CA LEU A 192 -7.89 9.72 -2.70
C LEU A 192 -8.10 10.32 -4.10
N SER A 193 -7.71 9.58 -5.14
CA SER A 193 -7.90 10.01 -6.52
C SER A 193 -9.12 9.32 -7.14
N PHE A 194 -10.15 10.09 -7.52
CA PHE A 194 -11.36 9.53 -8.12
C PHE A 194 -11.24 9.42 -9.63
N ASN A 195 -11.36 8.20 -10.18
CA ASN A 195 -11.47 8.00 -11.61
C ASN A 195 -12.93 8.14 -12.05
N ARG A 196 -13.25 9.22 -12.79
CA ARG A 196 -14.62 9.50 -13.24
C ARG A 196 -15.19 8.48 -14.25
N PHE A 197 -14.34 7.75 -14.96
CA PHE A 197 -14.78 6.75 -15.93
C PHE A 197 -15.13 5.44 -15.24
N SER A 198 -14.22 4.91 -14.40
CA SER A 198 -14.48 3.66 -13.68
C SER A 198 -15.32 3.83 -12.42
N LYS A 199 -15.43 5.07 -11.91
CA LYS A 199 -16.08 5.43 -10.64
C LYS A 199 -15.47 4.72 -9.42
N VAL A 200 -14.17 4.46 -9.50
CA VAL A 200 -13.35 3.85 -8.44
C VAL A 200 -12.35 4.87 -7.93
N TYR A 201 -12.09 4.87 -6.63
CA TYR A 201 -11.00 5.64 -6.04
C TYR A 201 -9.69 4.86 -6.09
N ASP A 202 -8.59 5.52 -6.42
CA ASP A 202 -7.25 4.99 -6.20
C ASP A 202 -6.73 5.44 -4.83
N ALA A 203 -6.11 4.51 -4.11
CA ALA A 203 -5.51 4.78 -2.81
C ALA A 203 -4.23 5.61 -2.94
N PRO A 204 -3.98 6.57 -2.02
CA PRO A 204 -2.73 7.31 -2.00
C PRO A 204 -1.55 6.42 -1.58
N PHE A 205 -0.33 6.85 -1.89
CA PHE A 205 0.87 6.03 -1.72
C PHE A 205 1.12 5.56 -0.28
N GLN A 206 0.87 6.41 0.72
CA GLN A 206 1.03 6.00 2.12
C GLN A 206 0.08 4.87 2.52
N LEU A 207 -1.11 4.80 1.91
CA LEU A 207 -2.09 3.75 2.17
C LEU A 207 -1.69 2.44 1.48
N LYS A 208 -1.16 2.55 0.25
CA LYS A 208 -0.56 1.43 -0.50
C LYS A 208 0.74 0.93 0.17
N ALA A 209 1.45 1.78 0.92
CA ALA A 209 2.68 1.43 1.61
C ALA A 209 2.49 0.93 3.05
N ASN A 210 1.25 0.77 3.53
CA ASN A 210 0.98 0.35 4.90
C ASN A 210 1.69 -0.97 5.25
N ASN A 211 2.22 -1.04 6.47
CA ASN A 211 3.07 -2.14 6.95
C ASN A 211 4.40 -2.32 6.17
N GLY A 212 4.75 -1.40 5.27
CA GLY A 212 5.99 -1.36 4.53
C GLY A 212 6.72 -0.03 4.70
N ILE A 213 7.48 0.35 3.68
CA ILE A 213 8.30 1.56 3.65
C ILE A 213 7.79 2.49 2.53
N TYR A 214 7.64 3.77 2.85
CA TYR A 214 7.41 4.82 1.86
C TYR A 214 8.57 5.83 1.89
N LEU A 215 9.38 5.80 0.83
CA LEU A 215 10.53 6.69 0.64
C LEU A 215 10.14 7.88 -0.23
N ILE A 216 10.38 9.08 0.27
CA ILE A 216 10.36 10.30 -0.54
C ILE A 216 11.82 10.69 -0.80
N ASP A 217 12.25 10.53 -2.04
CA ASP A 217 13.58 10.91 -2.49
C ASP A 217 13.62 12.37 -2.97
N ASP A 218 14.80 12.96 -2.91
CA ASP A 218 15.03 14.39 -3.20
C ASP A 218 14.04 15.35 -2.49
N PHE A 219 13.70 15.04 -1.24
CA PHE A 219 12.80 15.84 -0.40
C PHE A 219 13.26 17.30 -0.30
N GLY A 220 12.37 18.24 -0.60
CA GLY A 220 12.70 19.66 -0.78
C GLY A 220 12.81 20.12 -2.24
N ARG A 221 12.65 19.22 -3.21
CA ARG A 221 12.67 19.54 -4.65
C ARG A 221 11.38 19.15 -5.38
N GLN A 222 10.32 18.86 -4.62
CA GLN A 222 8.99 18.53 -5.15
C GLN A 222 8.24 19.80 -5.61
N LYS A 223 7.16 19.58 -6.37
CA LYS A 223 6.20 20.65 -6.69
C LYS A 223 5.53 21.21 -5.43
N ALA A 224 5.19 20.32 -4.49
CA ALA A 224 4.70 20.71 -3.17
C ALA A 224 5.87 21.06 -2.24
N THR A 225 5.69 22.04 -1.37
CA THR A 225 6.72 22.38 -0.39
C THR A 225 6.86 21.29 0.67
N PRO A 226 8.06 21.09 1.26
CA PRO A 226 8.23 20.19 2.40
C PRO A 226 7.22 20.45 3.52
N ALA A 227 6.98 21.74 3.82
CA ALA A 227 6.02 22.22 4.79
C ALA A 227 4.61 21.65 4.55
N GLU A 228 4.09 21.75 3.32
CA GLU A 228 2.78 21.22 2.96
C GLU A 228 2.69 19.70 3.12
N ILE A 229 3.72 18.98 2.67
CA ILE A 229 3.78 17.51 2.77
C ILE A 229 3.76 17.06 4.24
N LEU A 230 4.63 17.61 5.10
CA LEU A 230 4.57 17.20 6.51
C LEU A 230 3.32 17.72 7.21
N ASN A 231 2.81 18.91 6.86
CA ASN A 231 1.55 19.43 7.42
C ASN A 231 0.39 18.46 7.18
N ARG A 232 0.35 17.83 6.00
CA ARG A 232 -0.63 16.78 5.67
C ARG A 232 -0.48 15.53 6.54
N TRP A 233 0.72 15.25 7.05
CA TRP A 233 1.03 14.06 7.83
C TRP A 233 1.34 14.29 9.32
N ILE A 234 1.22 15.51 9.85
CA ILE A 234 1.41 15.78 11.29
C ILE A 234 0.54 14.82 12.11
N VAL A 235 -0.77 14.88 11.88
CA VAL A 235 -1.74 14.07 12.62
C VAL A 235 -1.58 12.58 12.29
N PRO A 236 -1.43 12.17 11.01
CA PRO A 236 -1.16 10.77 10.68
C PRO A 236 0.07 10.17 11.35
N MET A 237 1.19 10.90 11.41
CA MET A 237 2.42 10.43 12.05
C MET A 237 2.32 10.39 13.57
N GLU A 238 1.56 11.31 14.19
CA GLU A 238 1.39 11.35 15.64
C GLU A 238 0.38 10.32 16.15
N ARG A 239 -0.70 10.09 15.40
CA ARG A 239 -1.83 9.25 15.82
C ARG A 239 -1.88 7.89 15.15
N HIS A 240 -1.00 7.62 14.19
CA HIS A 240 -1.04 6.43 13.33
C HIS A 240 -2.39 6.27 12.60
N ILE A 241 -3.01 7.39 12.23
CA ILE A 241 -4.34 7.45 11.63
C ILE A 241 -4.37 8.52 10.53
N ASP A 242 -4.64 8.12 9.29
CA ASP A 242 -4.87 9.03 8.18
C ASP A 242 -6.37 9.32 7.97
N TYR A 243 -6.66 10.55 7.59
CA TYR A 243 -8.01 11.03 7.30
C TYR A 243 -8.08 11.37 5.82
N LEU A 244 -8.88 10.62 5.08
CA LEU A 244 -9.03 10.77 3.64
C LEU A 244 -10.47 11.18 3.34
N SER A 245 -10.64 12.11 2.39
CA SER A 245 -11.96 12.65 2.04
C SER A 245 -12.37 12.17 0.66
N PHE A 246 -13.63 11.79 0.50
CA PHE A 246 -14.20 11.44 -0.80
C PHE A 246 -14.62 12.71 -1.55
N GLN A 247 -14.61 12.68 -2.88
CA GLN A 247 -14.96 13.83 -3.72
C GLN A 247 -16.43 14.23 -3.53
N ALA A 248 -17.31 13.25 -3.35
CA ALA A 248 -18.75 13.47 -3.13
C ALA A 248 -19.10 13.89 -1.68
N GLY A 249 -18.08 14.09 -0.83
CA GLY A 249 -18.26 14.31 0.60
C GLY A 249 -18.16 13.01 1.41
N GLY A 250 -18.06 13.15 2.73
CA GLY A 250 -17.72 12.05 3.62
C GLY A 250 -16.22 11.89 3.82
N LYS A 251 -15.85 11.18 4.88
CA LYS A 251 -14.46 10.93 5.26
C LYS A 251 -14.29 9.47 5.63
N MET A 252 -13.11 8.94 5.36
CA MET A 252 -12.65 7.67 5.87
C MET A 252 -11.42 7.86 6.75
N THR A 253 -11.34 7.00 7.76
CA THR A 253 -10.25 6.96 8.72
C THR A 253 -9.53 5.64 8.54
N VAL A 254 -8.26 5.68 8.18
CA VAL A 254 -7.45 4.49 7.88
C VAL A 254 -6.21 4.46 8.79
N PRO A 255 -5.66 3.27 9.08
CA PRO A 255 -4.38 3.17 9.77
C PRO A 255 -3.25 3.79 8.94
N PHE A 256 -2.28 4.41 9.62
CA PHE A 256 -1.04 4.94 9.05
C PHE A 256 0.15 4.15 9.61
N GLU A 257 0.50 3.06 8.94
CA GLU A 257 1.55 2.10 9.29
C GLU A 257 2.70 2.06 8.29
N ALA A 258 2.74 2.98 7.33
CA ALA A 258 3.87 3.15 6.44
C ALA A 258 5.04 3.77 7.21
N PHE A 259 6.21 3.12 7.17
CA PHE A 259 7.44 3.70 7.69
C PHE A 259 7.95 4.76 6.71
N LEU A 260 7.81 6.04 7.07
CA LEU A 260 8.24 7.15 6.22
C LEU A 260 9.75 7.37 6.30
N ILE A 261 10.41 7.36 5.14
CA ILE A 261 11.80 7.78 4.98
C ILE A 261 11.83 8.99 4.04
N PHE A 262 12.53 10.04 4.45
CA PHE A 262 12.79 11.22 3.64
C PHE A 262 14.27 11.25 3.29
N SER A 263 14.61 11.33 2.02
CA SER A 263 15.99 11.49 1.54
C SER A 263 16.15 12.88 0.94
N THR A 264 17.20 13.61 1.31
CA THR A 264 17.44 14.96 0.77
C THR A 264 18.91 15.29 0.62
N ASN A 265 19.19 16.15 -0.36
CA ASN A 265 20.49 16.79 -0.57
C ASN A 265 20.62 18.12 0.18
N LEU A 266 19.53 18.63 0.75
CA LEU A 266 19.49 19.88 1.50
C LEU A 266 19.84 19.64 2.97
N ARG A 267 20.39 20.65 3.62
CA ARG A 267 20.54 20.60 5.07
C ARG A 267 19.17 20.76 5.74
N PRO A 268 18.95 20.19 6.94
CA PRO A 268 17.68 20.31 7.64
C PRO A 268 17.18 21.75 7.78
N ASP A 269 18.08 22.70 8.08
CA ASP A 269 17.76 24.13 8.22
C ASP A 269 17.25 24.80 6.93
N GLN A 270 17.46 24.17 5.78
CA GLN A 270 16.97 24.65 4.48
C GLN A 270 15.61 24.03 4.09
N LEU A 271 15.17 22.98 4.78
CA LEU A 271 13.89 22.31 4.48
C LEU A 271 12.69 23.02 5.10
N GLY A 272 12.90 23.67 6.25
CA GLY A 272 11.84 24.30 7.02
C GLY A 272 12.32 24.75 8.39
N ASP A 273 11.39 25.30 9.17
CA ASP A 273 11.66 25.78 10.51
C ASP A 273 11.89 24.64 11.52
N GLU A 274 12.33 25.00 12.73
CA GLU A 274 12.62 24.02 13.78
C GLU A 274 11.36 23.26 14.22
N ALA A 275 10.19 23.92 14.22
CA ALA A 275 8.91 23.32 14.58
C ALA A 275 8.52 22.20 13.60
N PHE A 276 8.76 22.40 12.30
CA PHE A 276 8.60 21.42 11.24
C PHE A 276 9.54 20.24 11.42
N LEU A 277 10.83 20.50 11.62
CA LEU A 277 11.85 19.47 11.75
C LEU A 277 11.69 18.61 13.01
N ARG A 278 11.11 19.14 14.10
CA ARG A 278 10.83 18.36 15.32
C ARG A 278 9.88 17.18 15.09
N ARG A 279 9.08 17.21 14.01
CA ARG A 279 8.17 16.13 13.64
C ARG A 279 8.87 14.95 12.96
N ILE A 280 10.05 15.20 12.40
CA ILE A 280 10.94 14.13 11.94
C ILE A 280 11.85 13.73 13.10
N GLN A 281 11.53 12.58 13.71
CA GLN A 281 12.15 12.18 14.97
C GLN A 281 13.63 11.84 14.81
N TYR A 282 13.96 11.10 13.76
CA TYR A 282 15.33 10.67 13.50
C TYR A 282 15.90 11.40 12.29
N LYS A 283 17.07 11.99 12.46
CA LYS A 283 17.80 12.70 11.41
C LYS A 283 19.22 12.14 11.35
N MET A 284 19.59 11.59 10.21
CA MET A 284 20.89 10.95 9.99
C MET A 284 21.64 11.68 8.89
N PHE A 285 22.83 12.17 9.23
CA PHE A 285 23.76 12.72 8.28
C PHE A 285 24.59 11.60 7.64
N LEU A 286 24.46 11.42 6.34
CA LEU A 286 25.26 10.48 5.57
C LEU A 286 26.44 11.22 4.94
N ARG A 287 27.64 10.92 5.45
CA ARG A 287 28.92 11.39 4.92
C ARG A 287 29.26 10.62 3.65
N SER A 288 30.17 11.16 2.84
CA SER A 288 30.68 10.43 1.69
C SER A 288 31.37 9.15 2.15
N PRO A 289 31.14 8.01 1.47
CA PRO A 289 31.82 6.76 1.80
C PRO A 289 33.33 6.98 1.77
N ARG A 290 34.04 6.46 2.77
CA ARG A 290 35.51 6.43 2.79
C ARG A 290 36.05 5.24 2.01
#